data_AF-A0A359LUB6-F1
#
_entry.id   AF-A0A359LUB6-F1
#
_cell.length_a   1.000
_cell.length_b   1.000
_cell.length_c   1.000
_cell.angle_alpha   90.00
_cell.angle_beta   90.00
_cell.angle_gamma   90.00
#
_symmetry.space_group_name_H-M   'P 1'
#
loop_
_entity.id
_entity.type
_entity.pdbx_description
1 polymer ?
#
loop_
_entity_poly.entity_id
_entity_poly.type
_entity_poly.pdbx_seq_one_letter_code
_entity_poly.pdbx_strand_id
1 'polypeptide(L)'
;MDETKQESSSSSDVSSVIRQVIQEFVKTEQSKAEPAYKAELLEERRRREQLERRVNELIEEATSSRRMAEEADRSAQIRSELQRLGVSKVELAYRAVRDDITRSDDGKLIARSRQGEVPVTEYLKDFVSENPELLPARITGGSGIAGGKRQAPAGGGIDLDKIRPDMSAEDRERVRQEIAHVASLTLRGA
;
A
#
# COMPACT_ATOMS: atom_id res chain seq x y z
N MET A 1 -19.02 62.30 79.82
CA MET A 1 -19.38 61.89 78.45
C MET A 1 -18.09 61.54 77.73
N ASP A 2 -17.56 60.33 77.93
CA ASP A 2 -16.33 59.91 77.22
C ASP A 2 -16.23 58.37 77.08
N GLU A 3 -17.38 57.67 77.05
CA GLU A 3 -17.41 56.20 76.88
C GLU A 3 -17.77 55.78 75.44
N THR A 4 -18.43 56.65 74.66
CA THR A 4 -18.95 56.28 73.32
C THR A 4 -17.92 56.33 72.19
N LYS A 5 -16.70 56.83 72.42
CA LYS A 5 -15.65 56.93 71.38
C LYS A 5 -14.70 55.72 71.33
N GLN A 6 -14.67 54.89 72.38
CA GLN A 6 -13.85 53.67 72.45
C GLN A 6 -14.52 52.45 71.80
N GLU A 7 -15.86 52.38 71.77
CA GLU A 7 -16.57 51.24 71.16
C GLU A 7 -16.52 51.23 69.63
N SER A 8 -16.41 52.38 68.97
CA SER A 8 -16.38 52.42 67.50
C SER A 8 -15.03 51.96 66.93
N SER A 9 -13.91 52.26 67.60
CA SER A 9 -12.57 51.84 67.11
C SER A 9 -12.35 50.33 67.28
N SER A 10 -12.83 49.75 68.37
CA SER A 10 -12.75 48.30 68.58
C SER A 10 -13.58 47.53 67.56
N SER A 11 -14.75 48.04 67.15
CA SER A 11 -15.56 47.43 66.08
C SER A 11 -14.88 47.47 64.70
N SER A 12 -14.13 48.54 64.39
CA SER A 12 -13.36 48.64 63.15
C SER A 12 -12.13 47.75 63.15
N ASP A 13 -11.50 47.55 64.32
CA ASP A 13 -10.38 46.62 64.50
C ASP A 13 -10.84 45.16 64.38
N VAL A 14 -12.01 44.82 64.94
CA VAL A 14 -12.61 43.50 64.75
C VAL A 14 -12.94 43.25 63.28
N SER A 15 -13.48 44.24 62.58
CA SER A 15 -13.78 44.13 61.14
C SER A 15 -12.53 44.01 60.27
N SER A 16 -11.43 44.67 60.64
CA SER A 16 -10.15 44.59 59.92
C SER A 16 -9.48 43.22 60.13
N VAL A 17 -9.51 42.70 61.37
CA VAL A 17 -9.04 41.35 61.71
C VAL A 17 -9.85 40.30 60.97
N ILE A 18 -11.18 40.41 60.94
CA ILE A 18 -12.04 39.48 60.18
C ILE A 18 -11.71 39.51 58.68
N ARG A 19 -11.52 40.69 58.08
CA ARG A 19 -11.10 40.78 56.66
C ARG A 19 -9.73 40.16 56.43
N GLN A 20 -8.78 40.36 57.34
CA GLN A 20 -7.44 39.78 57.24
C GLN A 20 -7.49 38.25 57.31
N VAL A 21 -8.28 37.68 58.23
CA VAL A 21 -8.49 36.24 58.34
C VAL A 21 -9.17 35.66 57.11
N ILE A 22 -10.19 36.33 56.56
CA ILE A 22 -10.86 35.91 55.32
C ILE A 22 -9.87 35.94 54.15
N GLN A 23 -9.04 36.98 54.02
CA GLN A 23 -8.05 37.07 52.96
C GLN A 23 -6.95 36.01 53.09
N GLU A 24 -6.48 35.72 54.30
CA GLU A 24 -5.55 34.61 54.53
C GLU A 24 -6.19 33.25 54.22
N PHE A 25 -7.44 33.03 54.63
CA PHE A 25 -8.16 31.80 54.34
C PHE A 25 -8.33 31.60 52.83
N VAL A 26 -8.77 32.63 52.09
CA VAL A 26 -8.90 32.56 50.63
C VAL A 26 -7.56 32.31 49.96
N LYS A 27 -6.48 32.99 50.38
CA LYS A 27 -5.13 32.72 49.85
C LYS A 27 -4.68 31.29 50.12
N THR A 28 -4.95 30.78 51.32
CA THR A 28 -4.56 29.42 51.73
C THR A 28 -5.31 28.38 50.91
N GLU A 29 -6.61 28.56 50.71
CA GLU A 29 -7.42 27.67 49.87
C GLU A 29 -7.01 27.75 48.40
N GLN A 30 -6.75 28.95 47.87
CA GLN A 30 -6.22 29.12 46.50
C GLN A 30 -4.85 28.46 46.33
N SER A 31 -3.94 28.59 47.31
CA SER A 31 -2.63 27.95 47.25
C SER A 31 -2.68 26.42 47.29
N LYS A 32 -3.74 25.84 47.86
CA LYS A 32 -3.98 24.38 47.85
C LYS A 32 -4.63 23.92 46.54
N ALA A 33 -5.51 24.74 45.95
CA ALA A 33 -6.23 24.40 44.72
C ALA A 33 -5.39 24.64 43.45
N GLU A 34 -4.51 25.65 43.43
CA GLU A 34 -3.64 25.96 42.29
C GLU A 34 -2.78 24.77 41.80
N PRO A 35 -2.13 24.00 42.69
CA PRO A 35 -1.37 22.81 42.29
C PRO A 35 -2.22 21.77 41.53
N ALA A 36 -3.47 21.57 41.95
CA ALA A 36 -4.38 20.62 41.30
C ALA A 36 -4.78 21.10 39.89
N TYR A 37 -5.15 22.37 39.74
CA TYR A 37 -5.45 22.94 38.42
C TYR A 37 -4.25 22.92 37.46
N LYS A 38 -3.04 23.20 37.98
CA LYS A 38 -1.81 23.11 37.19
C LYS A 38 -1.51 21.67 36.77
N ALA A 39 -1.77 20.69 37.65
CA ALA A 39 -1.61 19.27 37.32
C ALA A 39 -2.60 18.84 36.24
N GLU A 40 -3.89 19.17 36.38
CA GLU A 40 -4.92 18.89 35.37
C GLU A 40 -4.58 19.51 34.01
N LEU A 41 -4.12 20.76 33.99
CA LEU A 41 -3.73 21.42 32.76
C LEU A 41 -2.53 20.73 32.09
N LEU A 42 -1.57 20.24 32.88
CA LEU A 42 -0.42 19.49 32.36
C LEU A 42 -0.82 18.12 31.83
N GLU A 43 -1.74 17.43 32.52
CA GLU A 43 -2.30 16.16 32.04
C GLU A 43 -3.06 16.34 30.74
N GLU A 44 -3.86 17.40 30.63
CA GLU A 44 -4.62 17.71 29.42
C GLU A 44 -3.69 18.08 28.27
N ARG A 45 -2.62 18.85 28.52
CA ARG A 45 -1.59 19.12 27.51
C ARG A 45 -0.90 17.85 27.05
N ARG A 46 -0.48 16.98 27.98
CA ARG A 46 0.15 15.69 27.65
C ARG A 46 -0.78 14.80 26.83
N ARG A 47 -2.06 14.74 27.21
CA ARG A 47 -3.08 13.95 26.51
C ARG A 47 -3.32 14.51 25.11
N ARG A 48 -3.41 15.83 24.97
CA ARG A 48 -3.55 16.51 23.69
C ARG A 48 -2.34 16.27 22.78
N GLU A 49 -1.12 16.45 23.29
CA GLU A 49 0.11 16.20 22.54
C GLU A 49 0.20 14.73 22.10
N GLN A 50 -0.18 13.78 22.96
CA GLN A 50 -0.21 12.37 22.60
C GLN A 50 -1.23 12.07 21.49
N LEU A 51 -2.41 12.69 21.57
CA LEU A 51 -3.43 12.54 20.54
C LEU A 51 -3.00 13.17 19.21
N GLU A 52 -2.41 14.37 19.24
CA GLU A 52 -1.88 15.04 18.05
C GLU A 52 -0.80 14.19 17.36
N ARG A 53 0.11 13.57 18.14
CA ARG A 53 1.10 12.62 17.59
C ARG A 53 0.44 11.41 16.92
N ARG A 54 -0.50 10.76 17.60
CA ARG A 54 -1.21 9.60 17.04
C ARG A 54 -2.00 9.94 15.78
N VAL A 55 -2.62 11.12 15.74
CA VAL A 55 -3.35 11.59 14.55
C VAL A 55 -2.40 11.83 13.39
N ASN A 56 -1.25 12.47 13.64
CA ASN A 56 -0.25 12.67 12.60
C ASN A 56 0.29 11.34 12.07
N GLU A 57 0.62 10.40 12.96
CA GLU A 57 1.06 9.05 12.59
C GLU A 57 0.01 8.34 11.71
N LEU A 58 -1.27 8.39 12.10
CA LEU A 58 -2.36 7.80 11.31
C LEU A 58 -2.55 8.47 9.95
N ILE A 59 -2.38 9.79 9.85
CA ILE A 59 -2.47 10.52 8.58
C ILE A 59 -1.29 10.14 7.67
N GLU A 60 -0.08 10.06 8.20
CA GLU A 60 1.11 9.64 7.46
C GLU A 60 0.96 8.19 6.96
N GLU A 61 0.46 7.29 7.81
CA GLU A 61 0.20 5.91 7.42
C GLU A 61 -0.91 5.82 6.35
N ALA A 62 -2.02 6.54 6.52
CA ALA A 62 -3.11 6.56 5.58
C ALA A 62 -2.69 7.13 4.21
N THR A 63 -1.91 8.21 4.20
CA THR A 63 -1.42 8.82 2.95
C THR A 63 -0.40 7.92 2.26
N SER A 64 0.52 7.30 3.00
CA SER A 64 1.47 6.33 2.46
C SER A 64 0.77 5.10 1.88
N SER A 65 -0.14 4.50 2.65
CA SER A 65 -0.94 3.34 2.23
C SER A 65 -1.75 3.64 0.97
N ARG A 66 -2.40 4.80 0.92
CA ARG A 66 -3.15 5.25 -0.25
C ARG A 66 -2.28 5.42 -1.49
N ARG A 67 -1.10 6.05 -1.37
CA ARG A 67 -0.16 6.19 -2.49
C ARG A 67 0.30 4.84 -3.03
N MET A 68 0.65 3.91 -2.13
CA MET A 68 1.06 2.56 -2.54
C MET A 68 -0.07 1.82 -3.27
N ALA A 69 -1.31 1.93 -2.78
CA ALA A 69 -2.47 1.34 -3.44
C ALA A 69 -2.71 1.97 -4.83
N GLU A 70 -2.65 3.30 -4.94
CA GLU A 70 -2.84 4.00 -6.21
C GLU A 70 -1.77 3.65 -7.26
N GLU A 71 -0.51 3.51 -6.85
CA GLU A 71 0.59 3.05 -7.70
C GLU A 71 0.43 1.59 -8.12
N ALA A 72 0.03 0.71 -7.19
CA ALA A 72 -0.24 -0.69 -7.46
C ALA A 72 -1.38 -0.83 -8.48
N ASP A 73 -2.49 -0.12 -8.29
CA ASP A 73 -3.63 -0.12 -9.21
C ASP A 73 -3.25 0.39 -10.60
N ARG A 74 -2.53 1.53 -10.65
CA ARG A 74 -2.05 2.10 -11.92
C ARG A 74 -1.15 1.11 -12.65
N SER A 75 -0.19 0.50 -11.95
CA SER A 75 0.73 -0.47 -12.55
C SER A 75 0.01 -1.74 -13.03
N ALA A 76 -0.99 -2.21 -12.28
CA ALA A 76 -1.81 -3.36 -12.66
C ALA A 76 -2.64 -3.07 -13.91
N GLN A 77 -3.27 -1.89 -13.96
CA GLN A 77 -4.07 -1.46 -15.10
C GLN A 77 -3.23 -1.32 -16.38
N ILE A 78 -2.06 -0.67 -16.30
CA ILE A 78 -1.16 -0.51 -17.47
C ILE A 78 -0.69 -1.88 -17.97
N ARG A 79 -0.27 -2.77 -17.07
CA ARG A 79 0.17 -4.13 -17.44
C ARG A 79 -0.93 -4.97 -18.06
N SER A 80 -2.14 -4.91 -17.49
CA SER A 80 -3.33 -5.58 -18.03
C SER A 80 -3.64 -5.10 -19.45
N GLU A 81 -3.56 -3.79 -19.69
CA GLU A 81 -3.75 -3.19 -21.02
C GLU A 81 -2.68 -3.63 -22.02
N LEU A 82 -1.40 -3.59 -21.64
CA LEU A 82 -0.29 -4.08 -22.49
C LEU A 82 -0.45 -5.57 -22.84
N GLN A 83 -0.86 -6.39 -21.86
CA GLN A 83 -1.12 -7.80 -22.08
C GLN A 83 -2.31 -8.02 -23.04
N ARG A 84 -3.37 -7.21 -22.91
CA ARG A 84 -4.53 -7.23 -23.82
C ARG A 84 -4.15 -6.87 -25.25
N LEU A 85 -3.16 -5.99 -25.44
CA LEU A 85 -2.60 -5.65 -26.75
C LEU A 85 -1.67 -6.73 -27.32
N GLY A 86 -1.39 -7.79 -26.56
CA GLY A 86 -0.57 -8.92 -27.01
C GLY A 86 0.93 -8.67 -26.91
N VAL A 87 1.36 -7.74 -26.05
CA VAL A 87 2.79 -7.48 -25.80
C VAL A 87 3.43 -8.70 -25.15
N SER A 88 4.53 -9.18 -25.74
CA SER A 88 5.30 -10.33 -25.24
C SER A 88 6.19 -9.96 -24.05
N LYS A 89 6.75 -8.76 -24.03
CA LYS A 89 7.64 -8.24 -22.98
C LYS A 89 6.96 -7.14 -22.17
N VAL A 90 5.93 -7.52 -21.42
CA VAL A 90 5.06 -6.58 -20.67
C VAL A 90 5.86 -5.67 -19.71
N GLU A 91 6.82 -6.23 -18.97
CA GLU A 91 7.62 -5.46 -18.01
C GLU A 91 8.54 -4.43 -18.68
N LEU A 92 9.06 -4.73 -19.88
CA LEU A 92 9.88 -3.79 -20.64
C LEU A 92 9.02 -2.63 -21.17
N ALA A 93 7.87 -2.97 -21.75
CA ALA A 93 6.91 -1.98 -22.23
C ALA A 93 6.40 -1.09 -21.09
N TYR A 94 6.05 -1.67 -19.94
CA TYR A 94 5.62 -0.94 -18.74
C TYR A 94 6.67 0.09 -18.30
N ARG A 95 7.95 -0.30 -18.25
CA ARG A 95 9.04 0.63 -17.87
C ARG A 95 9.19 1.79 -18.83
N ALA A 96 8.91 1.59 -20.12
CA ALA A 96 9.01 2.64 -21.12
C ALA A 96 7.86 3.66 -21.03
N VAL A 97 6.66 3.22 -20.66
CA VAL A 97 5.45 4.06 -20.69
C VAL A 97 5.00 4.58 -19.34
N ARG A 98 5.45 3.98 -18.23
CA ARG A 98 4.91 4.30 -16.90
C ARG A 98 5.00 5.80 -16.60
N ASP A 99 6.12 6.45 -16.92
CA ASP A 99 6.39 7.83 -16.50
C ASP A 99 5.51 8.85 -17.25
N ASP A 100 4.99 8.48 -18.42
CA ASP A 100 4.08 9.30 -19.23
C ASP A 100 2.61 9.18 -18.80
N ILE A 101 2.27 8.17 -17.99
CA ILE A 101 0.88 7.86 -17.61
C ILE A 101 0.60 8.41 -16.21
N THR A 102 -0.40 9.28 -16.08
CA THR A 102 -0.86 9.85 -14.80
C THR A 102 -2.33 9.57 -14.56
N ARG A 103 -2.78 9.75 -13.31
CA ARG A 103 -4.21 9.71 -12.98
C ARG A 103 -4.77 11.12 -13.07
N SER A 104 -5.85 11.28 -13.82
CA SER A 104 -6.60 12.53 -13.93
C SER A 104 -7.47 12.75 -12.69
N ASP A 105 -7.99 13.98 -12.52
CA ASP A 105 -8.90 14.35 -11.43
C ASP A 105 -10.18 13.50 -11.41
N ASP A 106 -10.63 13.04 -12.59
CA ASP A 106 -11.76 12.12 -12.75
C ASP A 106 -11.43 10.67 -12.34
N GLY A 107 -10.21 10.41 -11.86
CA GLY A 107 -9.74 9.09 -11.45
C GLY A 107 -9.36 8.15 -12.60
N LYS A 108 -9.52 8.57 -13.86
CA LYS A 108 -9.11 7.80 -15.06
C LYS A 108 -7.61 7.95 -15.32
N LEU A 109 -7.01 6.94 -15.95
CA LEU A 109 -5.63 7.01 -16.41
C LEU A 109 -5.56 7.73 -17.76
N ILE A 110 -4.71 8.74 -17.81
CA ILE A 110 -4.39 9.54 -18.99
C ILE A 110 -2.89 9.46 -19.24
N ALA A 111 -2.48 9.56 -20.49
CA ALA A 111 -1.08 9.60 -20.88
C ALA A 111 -0.75 10.97 -21.47
N ARG A 112 0.44 11.48 -21.16
CA ARG A 112 0.98 12.71 -21.72
C ARG A 112 1.69 12.39 -23.03
N SER A 113 0.99 12.59 -24.14
CA SER A 113 1.55 12.50 -25.48
C SER A 113 2.15 13.86 -25.92
N ARG A 114 2.92 13.86 -27.00
CA ARG A 114 3.40 15.07 -27.69
C ARG A 114 2.25 15.96 -28.19
N GLN A 115 1.08 15.38 -28.40
CA GLN A 115 -0.12 16.08 -28.89
C GLN A 115 -1.06 16.53 -27.76
N GLY A 116 -0.76 16.20 -26.51
CA GLY A 116 -1.58 16.54 -25.33
C GLY A 116 -1.92 15.32 -24.47
N GLU A 117 -2.91 15.48 -23.61
CA GLU A 117 -3.42 14.39 -22.77
C GLU A 117 -4.35 13.48 -23.57
N VAL A 118 -4.04 12.19 -23.61
CA VAL A 118 -4.81 11.17 -24.33
C VAL A 118 -5.19 10.04 -23.39
N PRO A 119 -6.30 9.31 -23.65
CA PRO A 119 -6.65 8.14 -22.86
C PRO A 119 -5.54 7.08 -22.88
N VAL A 120 -5.28 6.43 -21.74
CA VAL A 120 -4.20 5.42 -21.64
C VAL A 120 -4.34 4.30 -22.67
N THR A 121 -5.57 3.92 -23.00
CA THR A 121 -5.87 2.85 -23.98
C THR A 121 -5.49 3.23 -25.40
N GLU A 122 -5.57 4.51 -25.75
CA GLU A 122 -5.22 5.01 -27.08
C GLU A 122 -3.69 5.14 -27.17
N TYR A 123 -3.09 5.78 -26.18
CA TYR A 123 -1.64 5.89 -26.07
C TYR A 123 -0.91 4.54 -26.13
N LEU A 124 -1.41 3.52 -25.40
CA LEU A 124 -0.78 2.20 -25.41
C LEU A 124 -0.93 1.47 -26.77
N LYS A 125 -2.04 1.72 -27.50
CA LYS A 125 -2.21 1.17 -28.85
C LYS A 125 -1.20 1.78 -29.82
N ASP A 126 -1.07 3.11 -29.77
CA ASP A 126 -0.13 3.83 -30.62
C ASP A 126 1.30 3.39 -30.31
N PHE A 127 1.66 3.32 -29.03
CA PHE A 127 2.95 2.81 -28.57
C PHE A 127 3.27 1.40 -29.10
N VAL A 128 2.31 0.46 -29.01
CA VAL A 128 2.52 -0.91 -29.52
C VAL A 128 2.62 -0.94 -31.05
N SER A 129 1.90 -0.05 -31.75
CA SER A 129 1.97 0.05 -33.21
C SER A 129 3.30 0.60 -33.71
N GLU A 130 3.91 1.53 -32.97
CA GLU A 130 5.22 2.10 -33.24
C GLU A 130 6.37 1.13 -32.90
N ASN A 131 6.12 0.16 -32.03
CA ASN A 131 7.11 -0.78 -31.50
C ASN A 131 6.68 -2.25 -31.73
N PRO A 132 6.61 -2.72 -32.98
CA PRO A 132 6.15 -4.08 -33.32
C PRO A 132 7.05 -5.19 -32.75
N GLU A 133 8.28 -4.89 -32.37
CA GLU A 133 9.21 -5.81 -31.69
C GLU A 133 8.73 -6.24 -30.29
N LEU A 134 7.79 -5.49 -29.70
CA LEU A 134 7.15 -5.86 -28.44
C LEU A 134 6.11 -6.96 -28.65
N LEU A 135 5.57 -7.11 -29.85
CA LEU A 135 4.63 -8.17 -30.19
C LEU A 135 5.36 -9.49 -30.46
N PRO A 136 4.74 -10.65 -30.16
CA PRO A 136 5.30 -11.93 -30.53
C PRO A 136 5.45 -12.02 -32.05
N ALA A 137 6.58 -12.55 -32.51
CA ALA A 137 6.84 -12.72 -33.94
C ALA A 137 5.72 -13.51 -34.61
N ARG A 138 4.87 -12.80 -35.37
CA ARG A 138 3.84 -13.41 -36.21
C ARG A 138 4.53 -13.83 -37.50
N ILE A 139 4.81 -15.13 -37.62
CA ILE A 139 5.24 -15.76 -38.88
C ILE A 139 4.10 -15.63 -39.89
N THR A 140 4.05 -14.50 -40.59
CA THR A 140 3.16 -14.27 -41.74
C THR A 140 3.76 -14.94 -42.97
N GLY A 141 3.18 -16.04 -43.42
CA GLY A 141 3.39 -16.60 -44.76
C GLY A 141 4.01 -18.00 -44.78
N GLY A 142 3.20 -19.02 -45.08
CA GLY A 142 3.65 -20.40 -45.26
C GLY A 142 4.28 -20.64 -46.63
N SER A 143 5.36 -21.41 -46.65
CA SER A 143 5.65 -22.35 -47.73
C SER A 143 6.48 -23.51 -47.18
N GLY A 144 5.81 -24.65 -46.98
CA GLY A 144 6.35 -26.01 -47.03
C GLY A 144 7.72 -26.31 -46.42
N ILE A 145 7.97 -26.00 -45.16
CA ILE A 145 8.97 -26.75 -44.38
C ILE A 145 8.60 -26.67 -42.91
N ALA A 146 8.28 -27.81 -42.31
CA ALA A 146 8.10 -27.96 -40.87
C ALA A 146 9.46 -27.76 -40.19
N GLY A 147 9.89 -26.50 -40.08
CA GLY A 147 10.99 -26.09 -39.22
C GLY A 147 10.52 -26.21 -37.77
N GLY A 148 10.82 -27.35 -37.15
CA GLY A 148 10.46 -27.65 -35.78
C GLY A 148 10.93 -26.59 -34.80
N LYS A 149 10.01 -25.72 -34.38
CA LYS A 149 10.12 -25.13 -33.04
C LYS A 149 9.83 -26.26 -32.07
N ARG A 150 10.85 -26.58 -31.27
CA ARG A 150 10.70 -27.27 -29.98
C ARG A 150 9.59 -26.57 -29.20
N GLN A 151 8.37 -27.10 -29.33
CA GLN A 151 7.46 -27.12 -28.21
C GLN A 151 8.24 -27.78 -27.08
N ALA A 152 8.45 -27.07 -25.98
CA ALA A 152 8.58 -27.76 -24.71
C ALA A 152 7.40 -28.74 -24.64
N PRO A 153 7.62 -30.03 -24.39
CA PRO A 153 6.56 -31.02 -24.43
C PRO A 153 5.55 -30.68 -23.34
N ALA A 154 4.47 -30.01 -23.72
CA ALA A 154 3.23 -30.05 -22.97
C ALA A 154 2.65 -31.45 -23.24
N GLY A 155 2.97 -32.39 -22.36
CA GLY A 155 2.38 -33.73 -22.32
C GLY A 155 3.41 -34.83 -22.51
N GLY A 156 4.00 -35.31 -21.42
CA GLY A 156 4.91 -36.45 -21.42
C GLY A 156 5.44 -36.82 -20.04
N GLY A 157 5.39 -35.89 -19.07
CA GLY A 157 5.59 -36.23 -17.67
C GLY A 157 4.44 -37.10 -17.20
N ILE A 158 4.70 -38.38 -16.96
CA ILE A 158 3.79 -39.22 -16.19
C ILE A 158 3.74 -38.63 -14.79
N ASP A 159 2.55 -38.21 -14.38
CA ASP A 159 2.26 -37.76 -13.03
C ASP A 159 2.52 -38.93 -12.06
N LEU A 160 3.54 -38.80 -11.21
CA LEU A 160 4.02 -39.86 -10.32
C LEU A 160 2.92 -40.36 -9.37
N ASP A 161 1.97 -39.50 -9.01
CA ASP A 161 0.84 -39.82 -8.12
C ASP A 161 -0.24 -40.71 -8.79
N LYS A 162 -0.16 -40.86 -10.12
CA LYS A 162 -1.01 -41.75 -10.93
C LYS A 162 -0.40 -43.12 -11.17
N ILE A 163 0.85 -43.36 -10.74
CA ILE A 163 1.49 -44.67 -10.86
C ILE A 163 0.92 -45.60 -9.78
N ARG A 164 -0.12 -46.36 -10.12
CA ARG A 164 -0.76 -47.34 -9.22
C ARG A 164 -0.89 -48.71 -9.90
N PRO A 165 -0.99 -49.81 -9.13
CA PRO A 165 -1.17 -51.16 -9.69
C PRO A 165 -2.44 -51.32 -10.56
N ASP A 166 -3.42 -50.43 -10.36
CA ASP A 166 -4.75 -50.46 -10.98
C ASP A 166 -4.90 -49.49 -12.17
N MET A 167 -3.79 -49.11 -12.82
CA MET A 167 -3.80 -48.26 -14.01
C MET A 167 -4.11 -49.05 -15.29
N SER A 168 -4.55 -48.36 -16.35
CA SER A 168 -4.85 -49.00 -17.65
C SER A 168 -3.60 -49.65 -18.27
N ALA A 169 -3.81 -50.71 -19.07
CA ALA A 169 -2.70 -51.43 -19.72
C ALA A 169 -1.88 -50.54 -20.66
N GLU A 170 -2.52 -49.57 -21.32
CA GLU A 170 -1.87 -48.60 -22.18
C GLU A 170 -0.99 -47.63 -21.38
N ASP A 171 -1.46 -47.19 -20.21
CA ASP A 171 -0.69 -46.29 -19.35
C ASP A 171 0.53 -47.01 -18.76
N ARG A 172 0.41 -48.30 -18.40
CA ARG A 172 1.54 -49.12 -17.95
C ARG A 172 2.64 -49.21 -18.99
N GLU A 173 2.26 -49.35 -20.25
CA GLU A 173 3.22 -49.48 -21.34
C GLU A 173 3.94 -48.17 -21.61
N ARG A 174 3.24 -47.03 -21.53
CA ARG A 174 3.87 -45.70 -21.58
C ARG A 174 4.85 -45.48 -20.43
N VAL A 175 4.49 -45.89 -19.21
CA VAL A 175 5.38 -45.81 -18.04
C VAL A 175 6.65 -46.65 -18.24
N ARG A 176 6.52 -47.86 -18.78
CA ARG A 176 7.68 -48.71 -19.08
C ARG A 176 8.61 -48.10 -20.12
N GLN A 177 8.06 -47.50 -21.17
CA GLN A 177 8.85 -46.85 -22.22
C GLN A 177 9.62 -45.64 -21.66
N GLU A 178 8.99 -44.85 -20.78
CA GLU A 178 9.65 -43.70 -20.17
C GLU A 178 10.75 -44.12 -19.18
N ILE A 179 10.52 -45.16 -18.37
CA ILE A 179 11.54 -45.72 -17.47
C ILE A 179 12.74 -46.26 -18.29
N ALA A 180 12.47 -46.97 -19.39
CA ALA A 180 13.53 -47.47 -20.27
C ALA A 180 14.33 -46.31 -20.92
N HIS A 181 13.65 -45.24 -21.30
CA HIS A 181 14.28 -44.04 -21.84
C HIS A 181 15.20 -43.36 -20.81
N VAL A 182 14.70 -43.13 -19.59
CA VAL A 182 15.49 -42.54 -18.50
C VAL A 182 16.67 -43.42 -18.10
N ALA A 183 16.47 -44.74 -18.01
CA ALA A 183 17.55 -45.70 -17.75
C ALA A 183 18.64 -45.64 -18.84
N SER A 184 18.26 -45.52 -20.11
CA SER A 184 19.22 -45.40 -21.21
C SER A 184 20.03 -44.10 -21.19
N LEU A 185 19.43 -43.01 -20.72
CA LEU A 185 20.09 -41.71 -20.57
C LEU A 185 21.04 -41.69 -19.37
N THR A 186 20.69 -42.36 -18.29
CA THR A 186 21.51 -42.45 -17.07
C THR A 186 22.67 -43.45 -17.20
N LEU A 187 22.48 -44.55 -17.93
CA LEU A 187 23.54 -45.56 -18.13
C LEU A 187 24.61 -45.14 -19.16
N ARG A 188 24.31 -44.18 -20.05
CA ARG A 188 25.27 -43.64 -21.04
C ARG A 188 26.19 -42.55 -20.46
N GLY A 189 25.94 -42.12 -19.23
CA GLY A 189 26.66 -41.03 -18.56
C GLY A 189 27.63 -41.46 -17.44
N ALA A 190 27.99 -42.74 -17.35
CA ALA A 190 28.98 -43.28 -16.41
C ALA A 190 30.15 -43.93 -17.15
#